data_AF-A0A2D0ANR8-F1
#
_entry.id   AF-A0A2D0ANR8-F1
#
_cell.length_a   1.000
_cell.length_b   1.000
_cell.length_c   1.000
_cell.angle_alpha   90.00
_cell.angle_beta   90.00
_cell.angle_gamma   90.00
#
_symmetry.space_group_name_H-M   'P 1'
#
loop_
_entity.id
_entity.type
_entity.pdbx_description
1 polymer ?
#
loop_
_entity_poly.entity_id
_entity_poly.type
_entity_poly.pdbx_seq_one_letter_code
_entity_poly.pdbx_strand_id
1 'polypeptide(L)'
;MSVAGKILGSMLLVSGTAPVWAAPVVPAPQEFYFDSDAAAAPMVVVQAEGDALVAQLLKQRERGRRTVEATVQLASVAIAQGRTELGEQLYREALKDAPVQGSLGRGVRWNYGWDLLRQGKAEAALEQWQAAAGGSLSKPAWLPPTYALALWRAGQKQEAVQWYAAAVRTEPAQWSDSSRYAQLLPLWRDDERASLAEVQQAWAAAPPAWP
;
A
#
# COMPACT_ATOMS: atom_id res chain seq x y z
N MET A 1 6.52 76.49 17.97
CA MET A 1 5.29 75.77 18.34
C MET A 1 5.17 74.59 17.37
N SER A 2 5.53 73.40 17.82
CA SER A 2 5.77 72.22 16.96
C SER A 2 4.51 71.39 16.76
N VAL A 3 4.28 70.92 15.53
CA VAL A 3 3.19 70.02 15.13
C VAL A 3 3.74 68.58 15.14
N ALA A 4 3.12 67.68 15.91
CA ALA A 4 3.46 66.27 15.95
C ALA A 4 2.32 65.44 15.34
N GLY A 5 2.55 64.88 14.15
CA GLY A 5 1.69 63.90 13.49
C GLY A 5 1.97 62.48 14.01
N LYS A 6 0.91 61.75 14.37
CA LYS A 6 0.96 60.32 14.73
C LYS A 6 0.79 59.46 13.48
N ILE A 7 1.75 58.60 13.20
CA ILE A 7 1.62 57.52 12.20
C ILE A 7 1.42 56.21 12.98
N LEU A 8 0.25 55.59 12.80
CA LEU A 8 -0.03 54.22 13.23
C LEU A 8 0.33 53.27 12.08
N GLY A 9 1.30 52.39 12.30
CA GLY A 9 1.63 51.29 11.38
C GLY A 9 0.77 50.07 11.68
N SER A 10 -0.04 49.64 10.71
CA SER A 10 -0.79 48.39 10.77
C SER A 10 0.08 47.24 10.29
N MET A 11 0.29 46.25 11.16
CA MET A 11 0.97 44.99 10.86
C MET A 11 -0.08 43.99 10.32
N LEU A 12 -0.02 43.67 9.03
CA LEU A 12 -0.84 42.62 8.40
C LEU A 12 -0.17 41.25 8.64
N LEU A 13 -0.80 40.41 9.45
CA LEU A 13 -0.49 38.98 9.55
C LEU A 13 -1.12 38.26 8.36
N VAL A 14 -0.29 37.77 7.44
CA VAL A 14 -0.70 36.86 6.37
C VAL A 14 -0.72 35.44 6.93
N SER A 15 -1.90 34.93 7.24
CA SER A 15 -2.12 33.53 7.59
C SER A 15 -2.05 32.68 6.32
N GLY A 16 -0.95 31.96 6.11
CA GLY A 16 -0.83 30.99 5.02
C GLY A 16 -1.71 29.76 5.28
N THR A 17 -2.70 29.52 4.42
CA THR A 17 -3.42 28.24 4.39
C THR A 17 -2.52 27.21 3.73
N ALA A 18 -1.89 26.33 4.51
CA ALA A 18 -1.24 25.16 3.96
C ALA A 18 -2.32 24.27 3.30
N PRO A 19 -2.07 23.69 2.11
CA PRO A 19 -3.00 22.76 1.50
C PRO A 19 -3.13 21.54 2.42
N VAL A 20 -4.34 21.29 2.90
CA VAL A 20 -4.67 20.00 3.53
C VAL A 20 -4.68 18.98 2.41
N TRP A 21 -3.62 18.18 2.28
CA TRP A 21 -3.68 16.97 1.48
C TRP A 21 -4.72 16.05 2.11
N ALA A 22 -5.83 15.84 1.39
CA ALA A 22 -6.84 14.87 1.77
C ALA A 22 -6.31 13.48 1.43
N ALA A 23 -6.41 12.57 2.39
CA ALA A 23 -6.03 11.18 2.17
C ALA A 23 -6.87 10.55 1.04
N PRO A 24 -6.32 9.54 0.32
CA PRO A 24 -7.03 8.90 -0.78
C PRO A 24 -8.38 8.32 -0.32
N VAL A 25 -9.45 8.67 -1.02
CA VAL A 25 -10.79 8.18 -0.72
C VAL A 25 -10.85 6.70 -1.07
N VAL A 26 -10.96 5.84 -0.05
CA VAL A 26 -11.17 4.41 -0.24
C VAL A 26 -12.67 4.15 -0.40
N PRO A 27 -13.12 3.43 -1.45
CA PRO A 27 -14.53 3.09 -1.59
C PRO A 27 -15.00 2.26 -0.38
N ALA A 28 -16.29 2.31 -0.07
CA ALA A 28 -16.85 1.43 0.96
C ALA A 28 -16.63 -0.05 0.57
N PRO A 29 -16.38 -0.94 1.53
CA PRO A 29 -16.25 -2.36 1.26
C PRO A 29 -17.57 -2.92 0.68
N GLN A 30 -17.44 -3.85 -0.26
CA GLN A 30 -18.54 -4.66 -0.77
C GLN A 30 -18.78 -5.86 0.15
N GLU A 31 -19.84 -6.63 -0.14
CA GLU A 31 -20.29 -7.70 0.75
C GLU A 31 -19.29 -8.87 0.87
N PHE A 32 -18.69 -9.33 -0.23
CA PHE A 32 -17.84 -10.53 -0.26
C PHE A 32 -16.64 -10.44 -1.19
N TYR A 33 -15.52 -11.08 -0.83
CA TYR A 33 -14.24 -11.08 -1.56
C TYR A 33 -13.61 -12.48 -1.66
N PHE A 34 -14.09 -13.31 -2.58
CA PHE A 34 -13.64 -14.71 -2.69
C PHE A 34 -12.59 -14.96 -3.78
N ASP A 35 -12.35 -13.99 -4.65
CA ASP A 35 -11.61 -14.27 -5.87
C ASP A 35 -10.11 -14.38 -5.62
N SER A 36 -9.48 -15.33 -6.32
CA SER A 36 -8.03 -15.38 -6.43
C SER A 36 -7.55 -14.36 -7.48
N ASP A 37 -6.44 -13.69 -7.20
CA ASP A 37 -5.78 -12.79 -8.15
C ASP A 37 -4.33 -13.22 -8.34
N ALA A 38 -4.05 -13.89 -9.46
CA ALA A 38 -2.70 -14.35 -9.79
C ALA A 38 -1.68 -13.20 -9.97
N ALA A 39 -2.15 -11.96 -10.19
CA ALA A 39 -1.26 -10.80 -10.28
C ALA A 39 -0.74 -10.37 -8.89
N ALA A 40 -1.48 -10.68 -7.82
CA ALA A 40 -1.17 -10.30 -6.45
C ALA A 40 -0.17 -11.27 -5.79
N ALA A 41 1.03 -11.37 -6.39
CA ALA A 41 2.10 -12.23 -5.93
C ALA A 41 3.46 -11.52 -6.01
N PRO A 42 4.43 -11.90 -5.14
CA PRO A 42 5.79 -11.37 -5.22
C PRO A 42 6.42 -11.59 -6.60
N MET A 43 6.96 -10.52 -7.19
CA MET A 43 7.72 -10.62 -8.44
C MET A 43 9.16 -11.05 -8.15
N VAL A 44 9.40 -12.36 -8.27
CA VAL A 44 10.73 -12.96 -8.11
C VAL A 44 11.19 -13.56 -9.44
N VAL A 45 12.18 -12.93 -10.07
CA VAL A 45 12.84 -13.39 -11.30
C VAL A 45 14.10 -14.19 -10.98
N VAL A 46 14.85 -13.78 -9.96
CA VAL A 46 16.11 -14.39 -9.54
C VAL A 46 16.03 -14.78 -8.07
N GLN A 47 16.41 -16.02 -7.75
CA GLN A 47 16.59 -16.50 -6.38
C GLN A 47 18.09 -16.49 -6.07
N ALA A 48 18.58 -15.37 -5.55
CA ALA A 48 19.96 -15.19 -5.10
C ALA A 48 19.96 -14.11 -4.00
N GLU A 49 21.12 -13.85 -3.40
CA GLU A 49 21.28 -12.86 -2.35
C GLU A 49 22.39 -11.86 -2.68
N GLY A 50 22.39 -10.71 -1.98
CA GLY A 50 23.43 -9.70 -2.05
C GLY A 50 23.76 -9.24 -3.48
N ASP A 51 25.05 -9.09 -3.76
CA ASP A 51 25.53 -8.56 -5.04
C ASP A 51 25.25 -9.51 -6.22
N ALA A 52 25.23 -10.83 -5.97
CA ALA A 52 24.92 -11.81 -6.98
C ALA A 52 23.48 -11.67 -7.49
N LEU A 53 22.53 -11.36 -6.60
CA LEU A 53 21.15 -11.04 -6.98
C LEU A 53 21.09 -9.83 -7.90
N VAL A 54 21.71 -8.72 -7.49
CA VAL A 54 21.71 -7.48 -8.25
C VAL A 54 22.32 -7.69 -9.64
N ALA A 55 23.49 -8.33 -9.72
CA ALA A 55 24.16 -8.60 -11.00
C ALA A 55 23.30 -9.45 -11.94
N GLN A 56 22.63 -10.48 -11.42
CA GLN A 56 21.75 -11.32 -12.22
C GLN A 56 20.49 -10.58 -12.68
N LEU A 57 19.90 -9.71 -11.84
CA LEU A 57 18.75 -8.90 -12.22
C LEU A 57 19.09 -7.91 -13.35
N LEU A 58 20.25 -7.24 -13.26
CA LEU A 58 20.73 -6.37 -14.33
C LEU A 58 20.90 -7.14 -15.64
N LYS A 59 21.49 -8.33 -15.57
CA LYS A 59 21.64 -9.22 -16.73
C LYS A 59 20.29 -9.64 -17.35
N GLN A 60 19.25 -9.85 -16.54
CA GLN A 60 17.91 -10.16 -17.07
C GLN A 60 17.32 -8.96 -17.83
N ARG A 61 17.49 -7.75 -17.28
CA ARG A 61 17.04 -6.51 -17.93
C ARG A 61 17.74 -6.28 -19.27
N GLU A 62 19.07 -6.48 -19.33
CA GLU A 62 19.85 -6.37 -20.58
C GLU A 62 19.42 -7.38 -21.65
N ARG A 63 19.03 -8.59 -21.23
CA ARG A 63 18.58 -9.66 -22.14
C ARG A 63 17.16 -9.43 -22.71
N GLY A 64 16.43 -8.42 -22.22
CA GLY A 64 15.09 -8.07 -22.69
C GLY A 64 13.99 -9.09 -22.34
N ARG A 65 14.26 -10.06 -21.45
CA ARG A 65 13.26 -11.04 -21.00
C ARG A 65 12.87 -10.75 -19.57
N ARG A 66 11.56 -10.69 -19.29
CA ARG A 66 11.00 -10.39 -17.96
C ARG A 66 11.58 -9.09 -17.37
N THR A 67 11.82 -8.11 -18.24
CA THR A 67 12.49 -6.85 -17.90
C THR A 67 11.71 -6.10 -16.81
N VAL A 68 10.38 -6.06 -16.91
CA VAL A 68 9.52 -5.41 -15.93
C VAL A 68 9.63 -6.10 -14.58
N GLU A 69 9.48 -7.42 -14.52
CA GLU A 69 9.55 -8.16 -13.25
C GLU A 69 10.94 -8.08 -12.62
N ALA A 70 12.00 -8.12 -13.43
CA ALA A 70 13.38 -7.96 -12.93
C ALA A 70 13.62 -6.55 -12.38
N THR A 71 13.01 -5.53 -13.00
CA THR A 71 13.06 -4.14 -12.56
C THR A 71 12.30 -3.97 -11.23
N VAL A 72 11.13 -4.60 -11.08
CA VAL A 72 10.39 -4.62 -9.81
C VAL A 72 11.19 -5.30 -8.70
N GLN A 73 11.74 -6.50 -8.95
CA GLN A 73 12.53 -7.18 -7.92
C GLN A 73 13.76 -6.34 -7.53
N LEU A 74 14.43 -5.70 -8.49
CA LEU A 74 15.55 -4.81 -8.22
C LEU A 74 15.13 -3.58 -7.41
N ALA A 75 13.94 -3.04 -7.67
CA ALA A 75 13.37 -1.93 -6.90
C ALA A 75 13.15 -2.31 -5.44
N SER A 76 12.53 -3.47 -5.19
CA SER A 76 12.33 -3.99 -3.82
C SER A 76 13.65 -4.21 -3.09
N VAL A 77 14.68 -4.75 -3.76
CA VAL A 77 16.02 -4.92 -3.19
C VAL A 77 16.65 -3.56 -2.84
N ALA A 78 16.52 -2.57 -3.72
CA ALA A 78 17.04 -1.23 -3.48
C ALA A 78 16.37 -0.59 -2.24
N ILE A 79 15.03 -0.66 -2.14
CA ILE A 79 14.27 -0.14 -0.99
C ILE A 79 14.65 -0.86 0.30
N ALA A 80 14.75 -2.20 0.27
CA ALA A 80 15.15 -2.99 1.44
C ALA A 80 16.56 -2.64 1.94
N GLN A 81 17.42 -2.09 1.09
CA GLN A 81 18.77 -1.62 1.42
C GLN A 81 18.81 -0.10 1.74
N GLY A 82 17.65 0.55 1.90
CA GLY A 82 17.57 1.98 2.21
C GLY A 82 17.82 2.91 1.02
N ARG A 83 17.95 2.38 -0.21
CA ARG A 83 18.12 3.16 -1.44
C ARG A 83 16.76 3.51 -2.04
N THR A 84 15.96 4.22 -1.27
CA THR A 84 14.55 4.54 -1.59
C THR A 84 14.38 5.25 -2.92
N GLU A 85 15.17 6.28 -3.21
CA GLU A 85 15.04 7.09 -4.42
C GLU A 85 15.27 6.24 -5.68
N LEU A 86 16.27 5.35 -5.62
CA LEU A 86 16.56 4.41 -6.70
C LEU A 86 15.42 3.41 -6.88
N GLY A 87 14.91 2.84 -5.79
CA GLY A 87 13.79 1.92 -5.85
C GLY A 87 12.54 2.54 -6.45
N GLU A 88 12.19 3.76 -6.05
CA GLU A 88 11.07 4.50 -6.63
C GLU A 88 11.29 4.84 -8.11
N GLN A 89 12.53 5.15 -8.52
CA GLN A 89 12.87 5.34 -9.93
C GLN A 89 12.64 4.07 -10.74
N LEU A 90 13.06 2.91 -10.22
CA LEU A 90 12.86 1.61 -10.86
C LEU A 90 11.37 1.25 -10.94
N TYR A 91 10.59 1.54 -9.90
CA TYR A 91 9.12 1.39 -9.97
C TYR A 91 8.49 2.29 -11.01
N ARG A 92 8.90 3.57 -11.10
CA ARG A 92 8.43 4.48 -12.17
C ARG A 92 8.78 3.96 -13.57
N GLU A 93 9.93 3.32 -13.74
CA GLU A 93 10.32 2.65 -14.99
C GLU A 93 9.37 1.48 -15.29
N ALA A 94 9.24 0.53 -14.35
CA ALA A 94 8.37 -0.64 -14.52
C ALA A 94 6.91 -0.27 -14.80
N LEU A 95 6.40 0.80 -14.18
CA LEU A 95 5.03 1.28 -14.37
C LEU A 95 4.79 1.90 -15.75
N LYS A 96 5.82 2.43 -16.44
CA LYS A 96 5.69 2.94 -17.82
C LYS A 96 5.45 1.80 -18.81
N ASP A 97 6.07 0.66 -18.57
CA ASP A 97 6.03 -0.50 -19.47
C ASP A 97 4.93 -1.51 -19.10
N ALA A 98 4.15 -1.24 -18.05
CA ALA A 98 3.12 -2.14 -17.52
C ALA A 98 1.75 -1.45 -17.40
N PRO A 99 0.88 -1.54 -18.43
CA PRO A 99 -0.46 -0.98 -18.42
C PRO A 99 -1.30 -1.46 -17.24
N VAL A 100 -2.07 -0.56 -16.64
CA VAL A 100 -2.80 -0.82 -15.37
C VAL A 100 -3.83 -1.94 -15.47
N GLN A 101 -4.46 -2.12 -16.64
CA GLN A 101 -5.51 -3.12 -16.85
C GLN A 101 -4.94 -4.55 -16.95
N GLY A 102 -3.67 -4.70 -17.31
CA GLY A 102 -3.04 -6.00 -17.51
C GLY A 102 -2.59 -6.65 -16.20
N SER A 103 -2.51 -7.99 -16.19
CA SER A 103 -2.00 -8.76 -15.04
C SER A 103 -0.61 -8.30 -14.60
N LEU A 104 0.25 -7.95 -15.56
CA LEU A 104 1.59 -7.43 -15.27
C LEU A 104 1.52 -6.09 -14.52
N GLY A 105 0.74 -5.12 -15.01
CA GLY A 105 0.63 -3.79 -14.39
C GLY A 105 -0.06 -3.81 -13.02
N ARG A 106 -1.03 -4.72 -12.81
CA ARG A 106 -1.59 -4.99 -11.48
C ARG A 106 -0.54 -5.56 -10.53
N GLY A 107 0.26 -6.53 -10.99
CA GLY A 107 1.31 -7.13 -10.19
C GLY A 107 2.42 -6.14 -9.81
N VAL A 108 2.83 -5.26 -10.72
CA VAL A 108 3.80 -4.18 -10.42
C VAL A 108 3.27 -3.31 -9.28
N ARG A 109 2.00 -2.88 -9.34
CA ARG A 109 1.36 -2.04 -8.31
C ARG A 109 1.18 -2.77 -6.99
N TRP A 110 0.82 -4.05 -7.04
CA TRP A 110 0.69 -4.85 -5.83
C TRP A 110 2.02 -4.96 -5.08
N ASN A 111 3.12 -5.22 -5.78
CA ASN A 111 4.46 -5.24 -5.19
C ASN A 111 4.89 -3.86 -4.69
N TYR A 112 4.62 -2.80 -5.47
CA TYR A 112 4.97 -1.44 -5.07
C TYR A 112 4.24 -0.99 -3.80
N GLY A 113 2.95 -1.35 -3.67
CA GLY A 113 2.18 -1.06 -2.47
C GLY A 113 2.82 -1.65 -1.20
N TRP A 114 3.31 -2.89 -1.26
CA TRP A 114 4.03 -3.50 -0.14
C TRP A 114 5.30 -2.74 0.22
N ASP A 115 6.11 -2.38 -0.77
CA ASP A 115 7.35 -1.65 -0.52
C ASP A 115 7.10 -0.22 -0.01
N LEU A 116 6.01 0.43 -0.44
CA LEU A 116 5.58 1.72 0.09
C LEU A 116 5.13 1.61 1.55
N LEU A 117 4.32 0.60 1.88
CA LEU A 117 3.84 0.38 3.24
C LEU A 117 5.01 0.18 4.21
N ARG A 118 6.03 -0.59 3.80
CA ARG A 118 7.23 -0.88 4.60
C ARG A 118 8.14 0.32 4.81
N GLN A 119 7.98 1.35 3.98
CA GLN A 119 8.62 2.65 4.16
C GLN A 119 7.77 3.63 4.98
N GLY A 120 6.65 3.17 5.56
CA GLY A 120 5.71 4.00 6.30
C GLY A 120 4.77 4.84 5.43
N LYS A 121 4.78 4.66 4.10
CA LYS A 121 3.96 5.41 3.15
C LYS A 121 2.62 4.71 2.92
N ALA A 122 1.83 4.56 3.99
CA ALA A 122 0.61 3.76 3.97
C ALA A 122 -0.46 4.28 2.99
N GLU A 123 -0.65 5.59 2.89
CA GLU A 123 -1.59 6.20 1.94
C GLU A 123 -1.18 5.96 0.48
N ALA A 124 0.10 6.15 0.15
CA ALA A 124 0.60 5.85 -1.18
C ALA A 124 0.49 4.35 -1.53
N ALA A 125 0.63 3.46 -0.54
CA ALA A 125 0.41 2.03 -0.72
C ALA A 125 -1.05 1.72 -1.08
N LEU A 126 -2.01 2.35 -0.40
CA LEU A 126 -3.43 2.24 -0.71
C LEU A 126 -3.73 2.67 -2.15
N GLU A 127 -3.17 3.77 -2.62
CA GLU A 127 -3.35 4.21 -4.02
C GLU A 127 -2.88 3.15 -5.03
N GLN A 128 -1.72 2.52 -4.77
CA GLN A 128 -1.23 1.46 -5.65
C GLN A 128 -2.14 0.24 -5.64
N TRP A 129 -2.60 -0.21 -4.47
CA TRP A 129 -3.50 -1.36 -4.39
C TRP A 129 -4.90 -1.06 -4.91
N GLN A 130 -5.38 0.19 -4.83
CA GLN A 130 -6.60 0.64 -5.51
C GLN A 130 -6.45 0.57 -7.03
N ALA A 131 -5.34 1.07 -7.57
CA ALA A 131 -5.08 0.96 -8.99
C ALA A 131 -4.88 -0.50 -9.44
N ALA A 132 -4.32 -1.36 -8.59
CA ALA A 132 -4.23 -2.79 -8.85
C ALA A 132 -5.61 -3.46 -8.86
N ALA A 133 -6.49 -3.15 -7.90
CA ALA A 133 -7.83 -3.72 -7.84
C ALA A 133 -8.77 -3.16 -8.91
N GLY A 134 -8.63 -1.87 -9.25
CA GLY A 134 -9.57 -1.05 -10.03
C GLY A 134 -9.73 -1.34 -11.52
N GLY A 135 -9.21 -2.48 -12.00
CA GLY A 135 -9.35 -2.92 -13.39
C GLY A 135 -10.23 -4.15 -13.59
N SER A 136 -10.77 -4.74 -12.52
CA SER A 136 -11.45 -6.03 -12.57
C SER A 136 -12.81 -5.96 -11.85
N LEU A 137 -13.84 -6.61 -12.41
CA LEU A 137 -15.06 -6.94 -11.68
C LEU A 137 -14.80 -7.93 -10.54
N SER A 138 -13.57 -8.45 -10.47
CA SER A 138 -13.12 -9.36 -9.43
C SER A 138 -13.13 -8.71 -8.06
N LYS A 139 -13.41 -9.52 -7.04
CA LYS A 139 -13.37 -9.16 -5.62
C LYS A 139 -12.26 -9.98 -4.94
N PRO A 140 -11.00 -9.54 -5.01
CA PRO A 140 -9.87 -10.37 -4.60
C PRO A 140 -9.85 -10.58 -3.09
N ALA A 141 -9.63 -11.81 -2.65
CA ALA A 141 -9.60 -12.16 -1.23
C ALA A 141 -8.48 -11.47 -0.44
N TRP A 142 -7.39 -11.09 -1.11
CA TRP A 142 -6.29 -10.33 -0.48
C TRP A 142 -6.70 -8.89 -0.13
N LEU A 143 -7.75 -8.34 -0.74
CA LEU A 143 -8.06 -6.91 -0.68
C LEU A 143 -8.50 -6.45 0.72
N PRO A 144 -9.51 -7.06 1.37
CA PRO A 144 -9.98 -6.56 2.66
C PRO A 144 -8.93 -6.53 3.77
N PRO A 145 -8.14 -7.60 4.04
CA PRO A 145 -7.13 -7.53 5.10
C PRO A 145 -5.98 -6.57 4.75
N THR A 146 -5.62 -6.44 3.46
CA THR A 146 -4.54 -5.52 3.04
C THR A 146 -4.96 -4.06 3.20
N TYR A 147 -6.20 -3.72 2.85
CA TYR A 147 -6.72 -2.36 3.04
C TYR A 147 -6.88 -2.03 4.51
N ALA A 148 -7.41 -2.96 5.30
CA ALA A 148 -7.52 -2.81 6.74
C ALA A 148 -6.16 -2.48 7.38
N LEU A 149 -5.10 -3.24 7.03
CA LEU A 149 -3.74 -2.96 7.48
C LEU A 149 -3.27 -1.56 7.11
N ALA A 150 -3.42 -1.18 5.85
CA ALA A 150 -2.90 0.08 5.32
C ALA A 150 -3.62 1.30 5.91
N LEU A 151 -4.95 1.25 5.97
CA LEU A 151 -5.79 2.27 6.61
C LEU A 151 -5.42 2.43 8.08
N TRP A 152 -5.21 1.32 8.78
CA TRP A 152 -4.79 1.34 10.18
C TRP A 152 -3.46 2.05 10.36
N ARG A 153 -2.48 1.75 9.50
CA ARG A 153 -1.15 2.39 9.52
C ARG A 153 -1.19 3.86 9.07
N ALA A 154 -2.16 4.24 8.24
CA ALA A 154 -2.44 5.63 7.87
C ALA A 154 -3.22 6.42 8.96
N GLY A 155 -3.65 5.76 10.05
CA GLY A 155 -4.43 6.39 11.12
C GLY A 155 -5.94 6.45 10.87
N GLN A 156 -6.43 5.90 9.77
CA GLN A 156 -7.86 5.81 9.40
C GLN A 156 -8.50 4.59 10.08
N LYS A 157 -8.59 4.65 11.41
CA LYS A 157 -8.94 3.49 12.26
C LYS A 157 -10.37 2.98 12.02
N GLN A 158 -11.32 3.88 11.75
CA GLN A 158 -12.72 3.49 11.55
C GLN A 158 -12.91 2.74 10.24
N GLU A 159 -12.33 3.26 9.16
CA GLU A 159 -12.32 2.67 7.82
C GLU A 159 -11.58 1.33 7.83
N ALA A 160 -10.45 1.24 8.55
CA ALA A 160 -9.72 -0.02 8.72
C ALA A 160 -10.60 -1.11 9.33
N VAL A 161 -11.38 -0.80 10.36
CA VAL A 161 -12.32 -1.74 11.00
C VAL A 161 -13.45 -2.14 10.06
N GLN A 162 -13.96 -1.22 9.22
CA GLN A 162 -14.97 -1.56 8.21
C GLN A 162 -14.45 -2.55 7.17
N TRP A 163 -13.23 -2.32 6.68
CA TRP A 163 -12.57 -3.22 5.74
C TRP A 163 -12.20 -4.57 6.36
N TYR A 164 -11.76 -4.59 7.62
CA TYR A 164 -11.54 -5.84 8.33
C TYR A 164 -12.83 -6.64 8.51
N ALA A 165 -13.94 -5.97 8.83
CA ALA A 165 -15.24 -6.60 8.93
C ALA A 165 -15.67 -7.27 7.62
N ALA A 166 -15.28 -6.73 6.46
CA ALA A 166 -15.54 -7.38 5.16
C ALA A 166 -14.75 -8.69 4.98
N ALA A 167 -13.51 -8.76 5.50
CA ALA A 167 -12.76 -10.01 5.56
C ALA A 167 -13.50 -11.06 6.42
N VAL A 168 -13.95 -10.66 7.61
CA VAL A 168 -14.68 -11.56 8.53
C VAL A 168 -16.01 -12.03 7.94
N ARG A 169 -16.77 -11.17 7.26
CA ARG A 169 -18.03 -11.59 6.61
C ARG A 169 -17.78 -12.56 5.47
N THR A 170 -16.71 -12.35 4.70
CA THR A 170 -16.33 -13.24 3.61
C THR A 170 -15.95 -14.62 4.15
N GLU A 171 -15.05 -14.68 5.14
CA GLU A 171 -14.57 -15.94 5.69
C GLU A 171 -14.45 -15.90 7.23
N PRO A 172 -15.56 -16.06 7.98
CA PRO A 172 -15.56 -15.83 9.43
C PRO A 172 -14.66 -16.80 10.18
N ALA A 173 -14.55 -18.05 9.72
CA ALA A 173 -13.66 -19.06 10.31
C ALA A 173 -12.16 -18.80 10.06
N GLN A 174 -11.82 -17.86 9.18
CA GLN A 174 -10.44 -17.46 8.92
C GLN A 174 -10.06 -16.18 9.68
N TRP A 175 -10.98 -15.22 9.78
CA TRP A 175 -10.67 -13.84 10.21
C TRP A 175 -11.27 -13.42 11.55
N SER A 176 -12.06 -14.26 12.23
CA SER A 176 -12.66 -13.87 13.53
C SER A 176 -11.62 -13.69 14.66
N ASP A 177 -10.45 -14.31 14.54
CA ASP A 177 -9.33 -14.15 15.46
C ASP A 177 -7.98 -14.11 14.71
N SER A 178 -6.90 -13.80 15.44
CA SER A 178 -5.55 -13.68 14.87
C SER A 178 -4.72 -14.97 14.90
N SER A 179 -5.25 -16.08 15.45
CA SER A 179 -4.48 -17.32 15.67
C SER A 179 -3.99 -17.96 14.37
N ARG A 180 -4.70 -17.71 13.27
CA ARG A 180 -4.41 -18.28 11.95
C ARG A 180 -3.59 -17.37 11.05
N TYR A 181 -3.23 -16.16 11.48
CA TYR A 181 -2.56 -15.18 10.61
C TYR A 181 -1.23 -15.68 10.03
N ALA A 182 -0.44 -16.42 10.80
CA ALA A 182 0.80 -16.99 10.28
C ALA A 182 0.55 -17.98 9.13
N GLN A 183 -0.55 -18.74 9.18
CA GLN A 183 -0.96 -19.67 8.13
C GLN A 183 -1.56 -18.94 6.92
N LEU A 184 -2.43 -17.95 7.16
CA LEU A 184 -3.16 -17.23 6.11
C LEU A 184 -2.28 -16.23 5.37
N LEU A 185 -1.30 -15.64 6.06
CA LEU A 185 -0.47 -14.54 5.59
C LEU A 185 1.02 -14.90 5.70
N PRO A 186 1.48 -15.98 5.06
CA PRO A 186 2.84 -16.49 5.25
C PRO A 186 3.91 -15.52 4.69
N LEU A 187 3.54 -14.68 3.73
CA LEU A 187 4.43 -13.70 3.10
C LEU A 187 4.45 -12.33 3.81
N TRP A 188 3.59 -12.14 4.81
CA TRP A 188 3.55 -10.91 5.59
C TRP A 188 4.61 -10.97 6.69
N ARG A 189 5.20 -9.81 6.98
CA ARG A 189 6.14 -9.63 8.09
C ARG A 189 5.41 -9.71 9.43
N ASP A 190 6.17 -9.98 10.49
CA ASP A 190 5.59 -10.08 11.83
C ASP A 190 4.97 -8.76 12.30
N ASP A 191 5.57 -7.62 11.95
CA ASP A 191 5.00 -6.31 12.26
C ASP A 191 3.70 -6.01 11.48
N GLU A 192 3.61 -6.50 10.23
CA GLU A 192 2.42 -6.38 9.39
C GLU A 192 1.26 -7.22 9.98
N ARG A 193 1.55 -8.46 10.39
CA ARG A 193 0.57 -9.33 11.07
C ARG A 193 0.17 -8.80 12.44
N ALA A 194 1.10 -8.25 13.21
CA ALA A 194 0.81 -7.63 14.50
C ALA A 194 -0.10 -6.40 14.33
N SER A 195 0.19 -5.53 13.36
CA SER A 195 -0.69 -4.39 13.03
C SER A 195 -2.09 -4.85 12.63
N LEU A 196 -2.22 -5.91 11.83
CA LEU A 196 -3.54 -6.45 11.48
C LEU A 196 -4.28 -7.02 12.71
N ALA A 197 -3.56 -7.60 13.67
CA ALA A 197 -4.15 -8.12 14.90
C ALA A 197 -4.71 -7.00 15.77
N GLU A 198 -4.09 -5.82 15.79
CA GLU A 198 -4.66 -4.63 16.42
C GLU A 198 -5.99 -4.21 15.75
N VAL A 199 -6.07 -4.28 14.41
CA VAL A 199 -7.32 -4.01 13.69
C VAL A 199 -8.40 -5.03 14.09
N GLN A 200 -8.04 -6.31 14.17
CA GLN A 200 -8.96 -7.36 14.59
C GLN A 200 -9.48 -7.14 16.02
N GLN A 201 -8.62 -6.74 16.95
CA GLN A 201 -9.03 -6.43 18.32
C GLN A 201 -10.00 -5.23 18.36
N ALA A 202 -9.71 -4.18 17.59
CA ALA A 202 -10.60 -3.03 17.46
C ALA A 202 -11.96 -3.43 16.85
N TRP A 203 -11.94 -4.28 15.83
CA TRP A 203 -13.16 -4.85 15.24
C TRP A 203 -13.93 -5.70 16.26
N ALA A 204 -13.28 -6.57 17.03
CA ALA A 204 -13.93 -7.44 18.00
C ALA A 204 -14.56 -6.65 19.16
N ALA A 205 -13.93 -5.54 19.57
CA ALA A 205 -14.45 -4.65 20.62
C ALA A 205 -15.69 -3.86 20.16
N ALA A 206 -15.75 -3.47 18.88
CA ALA A 206 -16.86 -2.72 18.32
C ALA A 206 -17.12 -3.09 16.85
N PRO A 207 -17.74 -4.26 16.57
CA PRO A 207 -18.02 -4.68 15.21
C PRO A 207 -18.97 -3.69 14.53
N PRO A 208 -18.65 -3.17 13.34
CA PRO A 208 -19.51 -2.21 12.67
C PRO A 208 -20.80 -2.88 12.21
N ALA A 209 -21.93 -2.20 12.46
CA ALA A 209 -23.20 -2.56 11.84
C ALA A 209 -23.07 -2.46 10.32
N TRP A 210 -23.72 -3.37 9.62
CA TRP A 210 -23.76 -3.32 8.15
C TRP A 210 -24.94 -2.45 7.70
N PRO A 211 -24.77 -1.57 6.70
CA PRO A 211 -25.87 -0.78 6.13
C PRO A 211 -26.88 -1.64 5.36
#